data_AF-A0A1U7N572-F1
#
_entry.id   AF-A0A1U7N572-F1
#
_cell.length_a   1.000
_cell.length_b   1.000
_cell.length_c   1.000
_cell.angle_alpha   90.00
_cell.angle_beta   90.00
_cell.angle_gamma   90.00
#
_symmetry.space_group_name_H-M   'P 1'
#
loop_
_entity.id
_entity.type
_entity.pdbx_description
1 polymer ?
#
loop_
_entity_poly.entity_id
_entity_poly.type
_entity_poly.pdbx_seq_one_letter_code
_entity_poly.pdbx_strand_id
1 'polypeptide(L)' 'MSNTESLSVELKQAFLRLIAQQTGLVIKEADQYNLIETILVRIKFIKFCSPKSYYQLLKFSTI' A
#
# COMPACT_ATOMS: atom_id res chain seq x y z
N MET A 1 -19.76 6.49 10.48
CA MET A 1 -18.65 7.45 10.42
C MET A 1 -17.58 6.88 9.51
N SER A 2 -17.52 7.35 8.26
CA SER A 2 -16.57 6.83 7.27
C SER A 2 -15.35 7.75 7.24
N ASN A 3 -14.47 7.62 8.22
CA ASN A 3 -13.09 8.10 8.05
C ASN A 3 -12.42 7.09 7.12
N THR A 4 -12.58 7.27 5.82
CA THR A 4 -11.71 6.63 4.82
C THR A 4 -10.32 7.22 5.04
N GLU A 5 -9.52 6.56 5.87
CA GLU A 5 -8.08 6.82 5.96
C GLU A 5 -7.50 6.64 4.55
N SER A 6 -7.38 7.74 3.82
CA SER A 6 -6.74 7.76 2.52
C SER A 6 -5.22 7.76 2.73
N LEU A 7 -4.51 7.02 1.88
CA LEU A 7 -3.06 7.11 1.84
C LEU A 7 -2.66 8.51 1.37
N SER A 8 -1.62 9.08 1.97
CA SER A 8 -1.00 10.28 1.41
C SER A 8 -0.49 9.98 -0.01
N VAL A 9 -0.40 11.02 -0.83
CA VAL A 9 0.08 10.89 -2.23
C VAL A 9 1.47 10.27 -2.27
N GLU A 10 2.36 10.67 -1.35
CA GLU A 10 3.72 10.17 -1.24
C GLU A 10 3.74 8.69 -0.88
N LEU A 11 2.90 8.27 0.08
CA LEU A 11 2.85 6.89 0.53
C LEU A 11 2.23 5.97 -0.54
N LYS A 12 1.22 6.45 -1.28
CA LYS A 12 0.69 5.77 -2.47
C LYS A 12 1.80 5.52 -3.49
N GLN A 13 2.56 6.55 -3.83
CA GLN A 13 3.69 6.43 -4.77
C GLN A 13 4.77 5.46 -4.27
N ALA A 14 5.05 5.46 -2.96
CA ALA A 14 5.98 4.53 -2.35
C ALA A 14 5.54 3.07 -2.51
N PHE A 15 4.26 2.75 -2.27
CA PHE A 15 3.73 1.40 -2.50
C PHE A 15 3.83 0.96 -3.97
N LEU A 16 3.49 1.84 -4.91
CA LEU A 16 3.57 1.53 -6.34
C LEU A 16 5.02 1.20 -6.76
N ARG A 17 5.98 2.01 -6.29
CA ARG A 17 7.41 1.75 -6.52
C ARG A 17 7.87 0.44 -5.90
N LEU A 18 7.45 0.16 -4.67
CA LEU A 18 7.81 -1.07 -3.97
C LEU A 18 7.31 -2.31 -4.71
N ILE A 19 6.05 -2.30 -5.16
CA ILE A 19 5.47 -3.40 -5.93
C ILE A 19 6.26 -3.60 -7.23
N ALA A 20 6.54 -2.54 -7.97
CA ALA A 20 7.31 -2.64 -9.20
C ALA A 20 8.73 -3.17 -8.96
N GLN A 21 9.40 -2.72 -7.90
CA GLN A 21 10.75 -3.18 -7.54
C GLN A 21 10.77 -4.66 -7.14
N GLN A 22 9.77 -5.13 -6.40
CA GLN A 22 9.75 -6.50 -5.87
C GLN A 22 9.19 -7.53 -6.85
N THR A 23 8.29 -7.11 -7.75
CA THR A 23 7.54 -8.05 -8.60
C THR A 23 7.73 -7.82 -10.11
N GLY A 24 8.33 -6.68 -10.49
CA GLY A 24 8.39 -6.24 -11.89
C GLY A 24 7.05 -5.73 -12.44
N LEU A 25 5.97 -5.73 -11.66
CA LEU A 25 4.65 -5.30 -12.10
C LEU A 25 4.47 -3.79 -11.99
N VAL A 26 4.13 -3.14 -13.10
CA VAL A 26 3.74 -1.73 -13.14
C VAL A 26 2.22 -1.62 -13.12
N ILE A 27 1.69 -1.00 -12.07
CA ILE A 27 0.24 -0.83 -11.88
C ILE A 27 -0.23 0.41 -12.63
N LYS A 28 -1.15 0.20 -13.58
CA LYS A 28 -1.74 1.28 -14.39
C LYS A 28 -2.60 2.19 -13.53
N GLU A 29 -2.71 3.47 -13.90
CA GLU A 29 -3.47 4.47 -13.15
C GLU A 29 -4.91 4.04 -12.84
N ALA A 30 -5.58 3.42 -13.82
CA ALA A 30 -6.94 2.90 -13.67
C ALA A 30 -7.07 1.87 -12.54
N ASP A 31 -6.02 1.08 -12.28
CA ASP A 31 -6.02 0.01 -11.28
C ASP A 31 -5.51 0.49 -9.91
N GLN A 32 -4.94 1.70 -9.83
CA GLN A 32 -4.35 2.19 -8.59
C GLN A 32 -5.39 2.37 -7.49
N TYR A 33 -6.63 2.78 -7.82
CA TYR A 33 -7.68 2.94 -6.82
C TYR A 33 -7.97 1.61 -6.11
N ASN A 34 -8.23 0.56 -6.88
CA ASN A 34 -8.51 -0.79 -6.37
C ASN A 34 -7.34 -1.36 -5.56
N LEU A 35 -6.11 -1.10 -6.00
CA LEU A 35 -4.91 -1.50 -5.26
C LEU A 35 -4.85 -0.83 -3.88
N ILE A 36 -5.14 0.47 -3.80
CA ILE A 36 -5.09 1.20 -2.53
C ILE A 36 -6.17 0.71 -1.56
N GLU A 37 -7.39 0.47 -2.04
CA GLU A 37 -8.43 -0.15 -1.22
C GLU A 37 -7.98 -1.52 -0.69
N THR A 38 -7.38 -2.34 -1.56
CA THR A 38 -6.86 -3.66 -1.18
C THR A 38 -5.79 -3.55 -0.09
N ILE A 39 -4.87 -2.59 -0.20
CA ILE A 39 -3.83 -2.34 0.81
C ILE A 39 -4.47 -1.97 2.15
N LEU A 40 -5.43 -1.05 2.15
CA LEU A 40 -6.12 -0.59 3.37
C LEU A 40 -6.89 -1.73 4.04
N VAL A 41 -7.56 -2.58 3.26
CA VAL A 41 -8.24 -3.78 3.78
C VAL A 41 -7.24 -4.74 4.43
N ARG A 42 -6.09 -4.99 3.79
CA ARG A 42 -5.04 -5.85 4.35
C ARG A 42 -4.44 -5.29 5.64
N ILE A 43 -4.21 -3.98 5.71
CA ILE A 43 -3.72 -3.32 6.93
C ILE A 43 -4.68 -3.55 8.10
N LYS A 44 -5.99 -3.34 7.86
CA LYS A 44 -7.04 -3.59 8.85
C LYS A 44 -7.07 -5.05 9.29
N PHE A 45 -6.98 -5.98 8.34
CA PHE A 45 -6.99 -7.41 8.62
C PHE A 45 -5.81 -7.86 9.51
N ILE A 46 -4.61 -7.36 9.21
CA ILE A 46 -3.38 -7.72 9.95
C ILE A 46 -3.26 -6.89 11.25
N LYS A 47 -4.23 -6.02 11.54
CA LYS A 47 -4.27 -5.12 12.72
C LYS A 47 -3.03 -4.22 12.82
N PHE A 48 -2.46 -3.82 11.68
CA PHE A 48 -1.35 -2.87 11.68
C PHE A 48 -1.82 -1.47 12.07
N CYS A 49 -1.06 -0.79 12.92
CA CYS A 49 -1.44 0.51 13.48
C CYS A 49 -1.43 1.65 12.46
N SER A 50 -0.75 1.49 11.31
CA SER A 50 -0.79 2.50 10.24
C SER A 50 -0.31 1.96 8.90
N PRO A 51 -0.75 2.56 7.78
CA PRO A 51 -0.25 2.19 6.46
C PRO A 51 1.27 2.38 6.28
N LYS A 52 1.86 3.36 6.99
CA LYS A 52 3.31 3.57 6.99
C LYS A 52 4.06 2.40 7.62
N SER A 53 3.54 1.86 8.73
CA SER A 53 4.13 0.71 9.40
C SER A 53 4.04 -0.55 8.53
N TYR A 54 2.91 -0.72 7.84
CA TYR A 54 2.73 -1.81 6.90
C TYR A 54 3.69 -1.71 5.69
N TYR A 55 3.88 -0.50 5.15
CA TYR A 55 4.89 -0.27 4.10
C TYR A 55 6.30 -0.66 4.57
N GLN A 56 6.68 -0.27 5.79
CA GLN A 56 7.99 -0.63 6.35
C GLN A 56 8.15 -2.14 6.47
N LEU A 57 7.13 -2.86 6.97
CA LEU A 57 7.15 -4.32 7.04
C LEU A 57 7.43 -4.94 5.66
N LEU A 58 6.67 -4.56 4.63
CA LEU A 58 6.84 -5.12 3.28
C LEU A 58 8.21 -4.80 2.69
N LYS A 59 8.75 -3.61 2.95
CA LYS A 59 10.09 -3.22 2.51
C LYS A 59 11.18 -4.07 3.16
N PHE A 60 11.06 -4.36 4.47
CA PHE A 60 12.06 -5.15 5.20
C PHE A 60 11.96 -6.65 4.96
N SER A 61 10.77 -7.16 4.63
CA SER A 61 10.53 -8.60 4.37
C SER A 61 11.15 -9.11 3.06
N THR A 62 11.81 -8.25 2.27
CA THR A 62 12.33 -8.60 0.93
C THR A 62 13.84 -8.51 0.89
N ILE A 63 14.49 -9.19 1.83
CA ILE A 63 15.93 -9.48 1.86
C ILE A 63 16.10 -10.96 1.49
#